data_AF-A0A2P5FBL6-F1
#
_entry.id   AF-A0A2P5FBL6-F1
#
_cell.length_a   1.000
_cell.length_b   1.000
_cell.length_c   1.000
_cell.angle_alpha   90.00
_cell.angle_beta   90.00
_cell.angle_gamma   90.00
#
_symmetry.space_group_name_H-M   'P 1'
#
loop_
_entity.id
_entity.type
_entity.pdbx_description
1 polymer ?
#
loop_
_entity_poly.entity_id
_entity_poly.type
_entity_poly.pdbx_seq_one_letter_code
_entity_poly.pdbx_strand_id
1 'polypeptide(L)'
;MRWLVTDEADMFNKFKNNDGKFDNSLTNDVRGLLSLYEAAQLRVHGEDILDDALSFTTTHPESIASHLSSPLSDQVKHALKHPIRKSLQRREARHYISIYHQDASHSEVLLTLAKLDFNLLQKLHQKELSDITRWWKDFDYSSKQSFARDRIVECYFWALGVFFEAETRGVNSCRRVGFVSG
;
A
#
# COMPACT_ATOMS: atom_id res chain seq x y z
N MET A 1 -17.73 16.62 6.71
CA MET A 1 -17.57 15.21 7.15
C MET A 1 -18.94 14.58 7.23
N ARG A 2 -19.40 13.89 6.18
CA ARG A 2 -20.61 13.08 6.21
C ARG A 2 -20.53 12.02 5.10
N TRP A 3 -19.63 11.05 5.28
CA TRP A 3 -19.59 9.80 4.53
C TRP A 3 -19.81 8.65 5.53
N LEU A 4 -20.91 8.71 6.27
CA LEU A 4 -21.42 7.58 7.04
C LEU A 4 -22.83 7.35 6.54
N VAL A 5 -22.91 6.72 5.38
CA VAL A 5 -24.12 6.09 4.89
C VAL A 5 -23.80 4.60 4.94
N THR A 6 -24.41 3.90 5.90
CA THR A 6 -24.33 2.44 6.07
C THR A 6 -24.94 1.65 4.91
N ASP A 7 -25.39 2.34 3.87
CA ASP A 7 -26.06 1.82 2.66
C ASP A 7 -25.05 1.52 1.51
N GLU A 8 -23.76 1.85 1.68
CA GLU A 8 -22.75 1.61 0.62
C GLU A 8 -22.42 0.12 0.46
N ALA A 9 -22.38 -0.66 1.54
CA ALA A 9 -22.08 -2.09 1.45
C ALA A 9 -23.23 -2.90 0.81
N ASP A 10 -24.46 -2.39 0.86
CA ASP A 10 -25.63 -3.09 0.29
C ASP A 10 -25.60 -3.16 -1.24
N MET A 11 -24.79 -2.34 -1.90
CA MET A 11 -24.58 -2.43 -3.35
C MET A 11 -24.00 -3.79 -3.78
N PHE A 12 -23.38 -4.53 -2.85
CA PHE A 12 -22.83 -5.86 -3.11
C PHE A 12 -23.88 -6.98 -3.04
N ASN A 13 -25.08 -6.72 -2.52
CA ASN A 13 -26.16 -7.73 -2.43
C ASN A 13 -26.57 -8.29 -3.80
N LYS A 14 -26.43 -7.49 -4.87
CA LYS A 14 -26.73 -7.92 -6.25
C LYS A 14 -25.82 -9.05 -6.75
N PHE A 15 -24.70 -9.31 -6.07
CA PHE A 15 -23.76 -10.37 -6.39
C PHE A 15 -23.99 -11.63 -5.54
N LYS A 16 -25.01 -11.63 -4.68
CA LYS A 16 -25.42 -12.80 -3.91
C LYS A 16 -26.46 -13.61 -4.68
N ASN A 17 -26.43 -14.92 -4.49
CA ASN A 17 -27.43 -15.86 -4.99
C ASN A 17 -28.65 -15.91 -4.06
N ASN A 18 -29.65 -16.72 -4.41
CA ASN A 18 -30.88 -16.89 -3.61
C ASN A 18 -30.63 -17.46 -2.21
N ASP A 19 -29.48 -18.12 -1.99
CA ASP A 19 -29.06 -18.65 -0.69
C ASP A 19 -28.37 -17.60 0.19
N GLY A 20 -28.23 -16.35 -0.30
CA GLY A 20 -27.59 -15.25 0.42
C GLY A 20 -26.06 -15.31 0.41
N LYS A 21 -25.44 -16.15 -0.43
CA LYS A 21 -23.98 -16.28 -0.61
C LYS A 21 -23.53 -15.65 -1.92
N PHE A 22 -22.28 -15.23 -2.00
CA PHE A 22 -21.71 -14.76 -3.27
C PHE A 22 -21.79 -15.85 -4.34
N ASP A 23 -22.26 -15.47 -5.53
CA ASP A 23 -22.42 -16.40 -6.63
C ASP A 23 -21.05 -16.92 -7.11
N ASN A 24 -20.92 -18.25 -7.23
CA ASN A 24 -19.73 -18.89 -7.74
C ASN A 24 -19.44 -18.50 -9.20
N SER A 25 -20.42 -18.00 -9.96
CA SER A 25 -20.18 -17.46 -11.30
C SER A 25 -19.13 -16.33 -11.32
N LEU A 26 -18.97 -15.60 -10.20
CA LEU A 26 -18.01 -14.52 -10.04
C LEU A 26 -16.56 -15.00 -10.05
N THR A 27 -16.29 -16.28 -9.78
CA THR A 27 -14.91 -16.81 -9.78
C THR A 27 -14.26 -16.78 -11.16
N ASN A 28 -15.06 -16.67 -12.23
CA ASN A 28 -14.58 -16.53 -13.60
C ASN A 28 -14.02 -15.12 -13.87
N ASP A 29 -14.49 -14.09 -13.16
CA ASP A 29 -13.97 -12.72 -13.26
C ASP A 29 -12.91 -12.45 -12.19
N VAL A 30 -11.67 -12.81 -12.51
CA VAL A 30 -10.52 -12.63 -11.63
C VAL A 30 -10.33 -11.18 -11.22
N ARG A 31 -10.54 -10.22 -12.14
CA ARG A 31 -10.34 -8.80 -11.86
C ARG A 31 -11.43 -8.27 -10.95
N GLY A 32 -12.67 -8.70 -11.16
CA GLY A 32 -13.79 -8.45 -10.26
C GLY A 32 -13.54 -9.01 -8.86
N LEU A 33 -13.07 -10.25 -8.77
CA LEU A 33 -12.74 -10.90 -7.51
C LEU A 33 -11.62 -10.18 -6.75
N LEU A 34 -10.56 -9.75 -7.45
CA LEU A 34 -9.47 -8.97 -6.87
C LEU A 34 -9.95 -7.60 -6.37
N SER A 35 -10.83 -6.94 -7.13
CA SER A 35 -11.44 -5.66 -6.74
C SER A 35 -12.33 -5.82 -5.51
N LEU A 36 -13.12 -6.90 -5.45
CA LEU A 36 -13.95 -7.23 -4.29
C LEU A 36 -13.09 -7.55 -3.06
N TYR A 37 -11.96 -8.26 -3.25
CA TYR A 37 -11.01 -8.52 -2.18
C TYR A 37 -10.46 -7.23 -1.57
N GLU A 38 -9.98 -6.30 -2.40
CA GLU A 38 -9.44 -5.01 -1.92
C GLU A 38 -10.53 -4.13 -1.28
N ALA A 39 -11.75 -4.14 -1.82
CA ALA A 39 -12.88 -3.46 -1.22
C ALA A 39 -13.23 -4.02 0.17
N ALA A 40 -13.21 -5.35 0.34
CA ALA A 40 -13.48 -6.01 1.62
C ALA A 40 -12.44 -5.70 2.71
N GLN A 41 -11.28 -5.13 2.34
CA GLN A 41 -10.26 -4.65 3.29
C GLN A 41 -10.58 -3.28 3.89
N LEU A 42 -11.55 -2.55 3.31
CA LEU A 42 -12.05 -1.27 3.80
C LEU A 42 -13.21 -1.39 4.79
N ARG A 43 -13.71 -2.61 5.03
CA ARG A 43 -14.90 -2.85 5.84
C ARG A 43 -14.83 -2.26 7.24
N VAL A 44 -15.99 -1.89 7.76
CA VAL A 44 -16.20 -1.46 9.14
C VAL A 44 -17.12 -2.42 9.90
N HIS A 45 -17.28 -2.23 11.20
CA HIS A 45 -18.16 -3.07 12.02
C HIS A 45 -19.62 -2.94 11.57
N GLY A 46 -20.31 -4.09 11.46
CA GLY A 46 -21.71 -4.16 11.04
C GLY A 46 -21.92 -4.38 9.54
N GLU A 47 -20.85 -4.51 8.74
CA GLU A 47 -20.92 -4.80 7.31
C GLU A 47 -20.68 -6.30 7.04
N ASP A 48 -21.61 -7.16 7.50
CA ASP A 48 -21.51 -8.63 7.39
C ASP A 48 -21.28 -9.10 5.93
N ILE A 49 -21.81 -8.37 4.95
CA ILE A 49 -21.61 -8.64 3.53
C ILE A 49 -20.13 -8.54 3.10
N LEU A 50 -19.35 -7.63 3.68
CA LEU A 50 -17.93 -7.50 3.37
C LEU A 50 -17.09 -8.52 4.14
N ASP A 51 -17.55 -9.02 5.28
CA ASP A 51 -16.97 -10.19 5.94
C ASP A 51 -17.17 -11.45 5.07
N ASP A 52 -18.38 -11.68 4.55
CA ASP A 52 -18.68 -12.73 3.58
C ASP A 52 -17.82 -12.58 2.31
N ALA A 53 -17.66 -11.35 1.80
CA ALA A 53 -16.88 -11.06 0.62
C ALA A 53 -15.40 -11.39 0.84
N LEU A 54 -14.84 -11.06 2.00
CA LEU A 54 -13.47 -11.44 2.32
C LEU A 54 -13.32 -12.96 2.38
N SER A 55 -14.25 -13.66 3.02
CA SER A 55 -14.20 -15.13 3.08
C SER A 55 -14.27 -15.74 1.68
N PHE A 56 -15.21 -15.28 0.85
CA PHE A 56 -15.37 -15.78 -0.52
C PHE A 56 -14.16 -15.49 -1.40
N THR A 57 -13.63 -14.27 -1.32
CA THR A 57 -12.48 -13.85 -2.13
C THR A 57 -11.16 -14.43 -1.66
N THR A 58 -11.04 -15.02 -0.46
CA THR A 58 -9.79 -15.63 0.03
C THR A 58 -9.71 -17.14 -0.21
N THR A 59 -10.84 -17.83 -0.36
CA THR A 59 -10.87 -19.29 -0.57
C THR A 59 -10.54 -19.73 -2.00
N HIS A 60 -10.84 -18.88 -2.99
CA HIS A 60 -10.70 -19.20 -4.42
C HIS A 60 -9.38 -18.76 -5.10
N PRO A 61 -8.71 -17.65 -4.74
CA PRO A 61 -7.68 -17.05 -5.59
C PRO A 61 -6.36 -17.81 -5.61
N GLU A 62 -6.00 -18.63 -4.62
CA GLU A 62 -4.80 -19.46 -4.72
C GLU A 62 -4.93 -20.52 -5.83
N SER A 63 -6.11 -21.13 -5.95
CA SER A 63 -6.45 -22.05 -7.03
C SER A 63 -6.61 -21.34 -8.37
N ILE A 64 -7.09 -20.09 -8.37
CA ILE A 64 -7.24 -19.31 -9.61
C ILE A 64 -5.87 -18.82 -10.09
N ALA A 65 -5.02 -18.32 -9.20
CA ALA A 65 -3.70 -17.76 -9.53
C ALA A 65 -2.73 -18.78 -10.15
N SER A 66 -2.91 -20.08 -9.92
CA SER A 66 -2.12 -21.13 -10.59
C SER A 66 -2.45 -21.28 -12.08
N HIS A 67 -3.62 -20.83 -12.53
CA HIS A 67 -4.05 -20.93 -13.92
C HIS A 67 -3.91 -19.61 -14.71
N LEU A 68 -3.47 -18.54 -14.06
CA LEU A 68 -3.32 -17.22 -14.67
C LEU A 68 -1.89 -16.97 -15.17
N SER A 69 -1.78 -16.25 -16.30
CA SER A 69 -0.50 -15.73 -16.78
C SER A 69 -0.08 -14.45 -16.03
N SER A 70 1.22 -14.20 -15.99
CA SER A 70 1.78 -12.92 -15.55
C SER A 70 1.37 -11.81 -16.54
N PRO A 71 1.05 -10.58 -16.08
CA PRO A 71 1.26 -10.03 -14.72
C PRO A 71 0.10 -10.26 -13.73
N LEU A 72 -1.04 -10.79 -14.18
CA LEU A 72 -2.25 -10.87 -13.37
C LEU A 72 -2.10 -11.88 -12.21
N SER A 73 -1.44 -13.01 -12.44
CA SER A 73 -1.15 -13.99 -11.37
C SER A 73 -0.25 -13.41 -10.27
N ASP A 74 0.73 -12.59 -10.65
CA ASP A 74 1.64 -11.92 -9.71
C ASP A 74 0.90 -10.86 -8.89
N GLN A 75 0.00 -10.11 -9.54
CA GLN A 75 -0.84 -9.12 -8.87
C GLN A 75 -1.77 -9.77 -7.82
N VAL A 76 -2.41 -10.90 -8.15
CA VAL A 76 -3.26 -11.64 -7.21
C VAL A 76 -2.46 -12.16 -6.02
N LYS A 77 -1.31 -12.80 -6.27
CA LYS A 77 -0.42 -13.29 -5.19
C LYS A 77 0.09 -12.17 -4.30
N HIS A 78 0.38 -11.01 -4.88
CA HIS A 78 0.84 -9.84 -4.15
C HIS A 78 -0.27 -9.27 -3.27
N ALA A 79 -1.48 -9.06 -3.80
CA ALA A 79 -2.61 -8.54 -3.04
C ALA A 79 -2.98 -9.42 -1.83
N LEU A 80 -2.95 -10.75 -2.00
CA LEU A 80 -3.21 -11.69 -0.89
C LEU A 80 -2.21 -11.57 0.27
N LYS A 81 -0.96 -11.22 -0.03
CA LYS A 81 0.08 -10.98 0.99
C LYS A 81 0.03 -9.56 1.52
N HIS A 82 -0.29 -8.60 0.66
CA HIS A 82 -0.13 -7.18 0.88
C HIS A 82 -1.34 -6.43 0.32
N PRO A 83 -2.47 -6.40 1.04
CA PRO A 83 -3.62 -5.62 0.61
C PRO A 83 -3.27 -4.14 0.52
N ILE A 84 -3.79 -3.44 -0.49
CA ILE A 84 -3.46 -2.04 -0.76
C ILE A 84 -3.75 -1.19 0.48
N ARG A 85 -4.92 -1.42 1.12
CA ARG A 85 -5.38 -0.67 2.29
C ARG A 85 -4.45 -0.76 3.51
N LYS A 86 -3.71 -1.86 3.64
CA LYS A 86 -2.85 -2.17 4.80
C LYS A 86 -1.36 -2.00 4.50
N SER A 87 -1.02 -1.60 3.28
CA SER A 87 0.35 -1.52 2.80
C SER A 87 0.82 -0.07 2.67
N LEU A 88 2.14 0.13 2.72
CA LEU A 88 2.74 1.47 2.58
C LEU A 88 2.55 1.97 1.15
N GLN A 89 1.85 3.10 0.97
CA GLN A 89 1.47 3.59 -0.36
C GLN A 89 2.67 3.71 -1.29
N ARG A 90 3.82 4.14 -0.77
CA ARG A 90 5.02 4.32 -1.59
C ARG A 90 5.65 3.00 -2.05
N ARG A 91 5.57 1.97 -1.20
CA ARG A 91 6.04 0.62 -1.55
C ARG A 91 5.14 0.01 -2.62
N GLU A 92 3.83 0.15 -2.44
CA GLU A 92 2.82 -0.34 -3.38
C GLU A 92 2.86 0.39 -4.71
N ALA A 93 3.05 1.71 -4.72
CA ALA A 93 3.23 2.49 -5.93
C ALA A 93 4.42 2.00 -6.76
N ARG A 94 5.56 1.71 -6.11
CA ARG A 94 6.75 1.17 -6.79
C ARG A 94 6.45 -0.19 -7.44
N HIS A 95 5.77 -1.07 -6.71
CA HIS A 95 5.40 -2.39 -7.22
C HIS A 95 4.43 -2.27 -8.40
N TYR A 96 3.40 -1.42 -8.26
CA TYR A 96 2.37 -1.22 -9.27
C TYR A 96 2.91 -0.57 -10.55
N ILE A 97 3.87 0.35 -10.48
CA ILE A 97 4.53 0.92 -11.68
C ILE A 97 5.12 -0.20 -12.55
N SER A 98 5.71 -1.24 -11.94
CA SER A 98 6.28 -2.39 -12.67
C SER A 98 5.21 -3.29 -13.29
N ILE A 99 4.07 -3.46 -12.63
CA ILE A 99 2.91 -4.20 -13.16
C ILE A 99 2.26 -3.44 -14.32
N TYR A 100 1.98 -2.15 -14.09
CA TYR A 100 1.32 -1.28 -15.07
C TYR A 100 2.12 -1.16 -16.37
N HIS A 101 3.45 -1.17 -16.30
CA HIS A 101 4.31 -1.21 -17.49
C HIS A 101 4.13 -2.47 -18.34
N GLN A 102 3.72 -3.60 -17.75
CA GLN A 102 3.50 -4.85 -18.47
C GLN A 102 2.09 -4.98 -19.06
N ASP A 103 1.16 -4.12 -18.65
CA ASP A 103 -0.20 -4.12 -19.17
C ASP A 103 -0.21 -3.62 -20.61
N ALA A 104 -0.71 -4.41 -21.55
CA ALA A 104 -0.77 -4.01 -22.97
C ALA A 104 -1.64 -2.77 -23.23
N SER A 105 -2.55 -2.44 -22.30
CA SER A 105 -3.49 -1.32 -22.41
C SER A 105 -3.07 -0.06 -21.65
N HIS A 106 -1.85 -0.04 -21.07
CA HIS A 106 -1.42 1.08 -20.26
C HIS A 106 -1.27 2.39 -21.06
N SER A 107 -1.59 3.50 -20.42
CA SER A 107 -1.25 4.83 -20.93
C SER A 107 0.23 5.12 -20.70
N GLU A 108 0.97 5.34 -21.78
CA GLU A 108 2.38 5.71 -21.76
C GLU A 108 2.63 7.04 -21.02
N VAL A 109 1.70 8.00 -21.17
CA VAL A 109 1.78 9.31 -20.50
C VAL A 109 1.70 9.14 -18.99
N LEU A 110 0.73 8.35 -18.49
CA LEU A 110 0.59 8.08 -17.06
C LEU A 110 1.79 7.32 -16.51
N LEU A 111 2.30 6.33 -17.24
CA LEU A 111 3.47 5.57 -16.81
C LEU A 111 4.72 6.46 -16.71
N THR A 112 4.94 7.32 -17.70
CA THR A 112 6.08 8.23 -17.72
C THR A 112 6.00 9.24 -16.58
N LEU A 113 4.82 9.81 -16.36
CA LEU A 113 4.58 10.71 -15.24
C LEU A 113 4.87 10.02 -13.90
N ALA A 114 4.33 8.81 -13.69
CA ALA A 114 4.55 8.05 -12.46
C ALA A 114 6.03 7.72 -12.21
N LYS A 115 6.78 7.33 -13.25
CA LYS A 115 8.23 7.06 -13.16
C LYS A 115 9.04 8.32 -12.81
N LEU A 116 8.73 9.45 -13.46
CA LEU A 116 9.43 10.72 -13.23
C LEU A 116 9.15 11.27 -11.83
N ASP A 117 7.88 11.31 -11.43
CA ASP A 117 7.50 11.70 -10.07
C ASP A 117 8.17 10.79 -9.03
N PHE A 118 8.20 9.47 -9.31
CA PHE A 118 8.82 8.53 -8.39
C PHE A 118 10.29 8.86 -8.14
N ASN A 119 11.04 9.08 -9.22
CA ASN A 119 12.46 9.40 -9.20
C ASN A 119 12.74 10.78 -8.57
N LEU A 120 11.89 11.78 -8.83
CA LEU A 120 12.03 13.13 -8.27
C LEU A 120 11.95 13.09 -6.74
N LEU A 121 10.89 12.46 -6.20
CA LEU A 121 10.73 12.29 -4.75
C LEU A 121 11.83 11.39 -4.17
N GLN A 122 12.28 10.37 -4.89
CA GLN A 122 13.39 9.54 -4.43
C GLN A 122 14.68 10.35 -4.25
N LYS A 123 15.00 11.27 -5.17
CA LYS A 123 16.16 12.17 -5.05
C LYS A 123 16.02 13.10 -3.86
N LEU A 124 14.81 13.58 -3.59
CA LEU A 124 14.49 14.34 -2.39
C LEU A 124 14.79 13.53 -1.13
N HIS A 125 14.21 12.34 -1.01
CA HIS A 125 14.37 11.49 0.18
C HIS A 125 15.82 11.04 0.40
N GLN A 126 16.60 10.84 -0.66
CA GLN A 126 18.03 10.56 -0.57
C GLN A 126 18.81 11.72 0.04
N LYS A 127 18.46 12.97 -0.30
CA LYS A 127 19.09 14.16 0.29
C LYS A 127 18.77 14.26 1.78
N GLU A 128 17.51 14.08 2.15
CA GLU A 128 17.05 14.10 3.55
C GLU A 128 17.76 13.02 4.38
N LEU A 129 17.81 11.80 3.87
CA LEU A 129 18.52 10.70 4.52
C LEU A 129 20.03 10.99 4.64
N SER A 130 20.65 11.61 3.63
CA SER A 130 22.06 12.02 3.72
C SER A 130 22.31 13.05 4.82
N ASP A 131 21.39 13.98 5.03
CA ASP A 131 21.53 15.00 6.07
C ASP A 131 21.29 14.40 7.47
N ILE A 132 20.30 13.52 7.61
CA ILE A 132 20.01 12.80 8.87
C ILE A 132 21.16 11.86 9.25
N THR A 133 21.69 11.11 8.29
CA THR A 133 22.82 10.19 8.55
C THR A 133 24.11 10.95 8.88
N ARG A 134 24.33 12.14 8.30
CA ARG A 134 25.44 13.03 8.71
C ARG A 134 25.25 13.47 10.16
N TRP A 135 24.09 14.01 10.50
CA TRP A 135 23.76 14.43 11.87
C TRP A 135 23.91 13.28 12.89
N TRP A 136 23.45 12.08 12.54
CA TRP A 136 23.57 10.89 13.39
C TRP A 136 25.03 10.48 13.64
N LYS A 137 25.88 10.58 12.61
CA LYS A 137 27.32 10.34 12.73
C LYS A 137 28.00 11.38 13.62
N ASP A 138 27.65 12.66 13.45
CA ASP A 138 28.22 13.76 14.24
C ASP A 138 27.86 13.63 15.74
N PHE A 139 26.71 13.03 16.06
CA PHE A 139 26.31 12.74 17.44
C PHE A 139 27.19 11.67 18.11
N ASP A 140 27.89 10.86 17.31
CA ASP A 140 28.75 9.74 17.72
C ASP A 140 28.02 8.75 18.66
N TYR A 141 26.77 8.42 18.29
CA TYR A 141 25.89 7.57 19.11
C TYR A 141 26.44 6.16 19.28
N SER A 142 26.99 5.58 18.20
CA SER A 142 27.43 4.18 18.16
C SER A 142 28.62 3.91 19.10
N SER A 143 29.45 4.91 19.38
CA SER A 143 30.57 4.77 20.32
C SER A 143 30.12 4.99 21.77
N LYS A 144 29.18 5.92 22.00
CA LYS A 144 28.72 6.34 23.33
C LYS A 144 27.69 5.41 23.96
N GLN A 145 26.90 4.70 23.14
CA GLN A 145 25.78 3.88 23.58
C GLN A 145 25.82 2.50 22.90
N SER A 146 26.81 1.68 23.25
CA SER A 146 27.07 0.37 22.63
C SER A 146 25.94 -0.65 22.80
N PHE A 147 25.03 -0.44 23.75
CA PHE A 147 23.85 -1.29 23.94
C PHE A 147 22.69 -0.96 22.99
N ALA A 148 22.68 0.27 22.42
CA ALA A 148 21.57 0.74 21.61
C ALA A 148 21.73 0.31 20.14
N ARG A 149 20.61 0.07 19.45
CA ARG A 149 20.63 -0.37 18.05
C ARG A 149 20.78 0.83 17.11
N ASP A 150 21.77 0.79 16.22
CA ASP A 150 21.89 1.75 15.12
C ASP A 150 20.94 1.36 13.98
N ARG A 151 19.83 2.11 13.86
CA ARG A 151 18.72 1.84 12.92
C ARG A 151 18.18 3.12 12.27
N ILE A 152 19.02 4.14 12.10
CA ILE A 152 18.58 5.46 11.64
C ILE A 152 17.93 5.41 10.24
N VAL A 153 18.41 4.50 9.37
CA VAL A 153 17.86 4.29 8.03
C VAL A 153 16.47 3.66 8.09
N GLU A 154 16.28 2.66 8.96
CA GLU A 154 14.99 2.02 9.18
C GLU A 154 13.99 3.00 9.83
N CYS A 155 14.44 3.81 10.80
CA CYS A 155 13.61 4.87 11.38
C CYS A 155 13.13 5.86 10.31
N TYR A 156 14.01 6.26 9.40
CA TYR A 156 13.65 7.11 8.27
C TYR A 156 12.68 6.42 7.30
N PHE A 157 12.88 5.14 7.02
CA PHE A 157 11.95 4.35 6.21
C PHE A 157 10.54 4.31 6.83
N TRP A 158 10.44 4.13 8.15
CA TRP A 158 9.15 4.20 8.86
C TRP A 158 8.51 5.59 8.79
N ALA A 159 9.30 6.66 8.90
CA ALA A 159 8.81 8.03 8.75
C ALA A 159 8.25 8.29 7.33
N LEU A 160 8.93 7.80 6.30
CA LEU A 160 8.45 7.86 4.91
C LEU A 160 7.13 7.10 4.70
N GLY A 161 6.87 6.07 5.50
CA GLY A 161 5.60 5.35 5.48
C GLY A 161 4.41 6.20 5.93
N VAL A 162 4.66 7.22 6.76
CA VAL A 162 3.62 8.14 7.25
C VAL A 162 3.48 9.35 6.33
N PHE A 163 4.60 9.93 5.91
CA PHE A 163 4.62 11.13 5.06
C PHE A 163 5.67 11.01 3.97
N PHE A 164 5.26 10.80 2.72
CA PHE A 164 6.18 10.72 1.57
C PHE A 164 6.12 11.96 0.65
N GLU A 165 5.12 12.82 0.83
CA GLU A 165 4.85 13.97 -0.02
C GLU A 165 5.89 15.08 0.18
N ALA A 166 6.23 15.79 -0.90
CA ALA A 166 7.24 16.85 -0.87
C ALA A 166 6.89 18.02 0.09
N GLU A 167 5.61 18.27 0.32
CA GLU A 167 5.11 19.34 1.19
C GLU A 167 5.41 19.07 2.68
N THR A 168 5.52 17.80 3.07
CA THR A 168 5.78 17.36 4.45
C THR A 168 7.25 17.44 4.86
N ARG A 169 8.10 18.06 4.03
CA ARG A 169 9.55 18.29 4.25
C ARG A 169 9.93 18.81 5.63
N GLY A 170 9.10 19.68 6.21
CA GLY A 170 9.32 20.25 7.55
C GLY A 170 9.01 19.30 8.70
N VAL A 171 8.24 18.22 8.45
CA VAL A 171 7.85 17.20 9.43
C VAL A 171 8.83 16.03 9.41
N ASN A 172 9.31 15.64 8.22
CA ASN A 172 10.28 14.55 8.05
C ASN A 172 11.72 14.94 8.38
N SER A 173 12.04 16.24 8.31
CA SER A 173 13.32 16.74 8.78
C SER A 173 13.28 16.94 10.28
N CYS A 174 14.14 16.23 11.00
CA CYS A 174 14.36 16.35 12.44
C CYS A 174 14.76 17.78 12.90
N ARG A 175 14.84 18.76 11.99
CA ARG A 175 15.19 20.16 12.28
C ARG A 175 14.13 20.92 13.07
N ARG A 176 12.88 20.43 13.17
CA ARG A 176 11.80 21.11 13.90
C ARG A 176 11.33 20.39 15.17
N VAL A 177 11.90 19.22 15.50
CA VAL A 177 11.80 18.70 16.87
C VAL A 177 12.86 19.44 17.67
N GLY A 178 12.48 20.63 18.15
CA GLY A 178 13.33 21.46 19.00
C GLY A 178 13.67 20.72 20.29
N PHE A 179 14.74 19.93 20.26
CA PHE A 179 15.59 19.81 21.43
C PHE A 179 16.34 21.13 21.55
N VAL A 180 15.67 22.11 22.17
CA VAL A 180 16.37 23.23 22.81
C VAL A 180 17.27 22.57 23.85
N SER A 181 18.57 22.57 23.59
CA SER A 181 19.59 22.21 24.56
C SER A 181 19.41 23.05 25.81
N GLY A 182 18.98 22.40 26.90
CA GLY A 182 19.24 22.84 28.27
C GLY A 182 20.61 22.38 28.71
#